data_AF-A0A351A1S8-F1
#
_entry.id   AF-A0A351A1S8-F1
#
_cell.length_a   1.000
_cell.length_b   1.000
_cell.length_c   1.000
_cell.angle_alpha   90.00
_cell.angle_beta   90.00
_cell.angle_gamma   90.00
#
_symmetry.space_group_name_H-M   'P 1'
#
loop_
_entity.id
_entity.type
_entity.pdbx_description
1 polymer ?
#
loop_
_entity_poly.entity_id
_entity_poly.type
_entity_poly.pdbx_seq_one_letter_code
_entity_poly.pdbx_strand_id
1 'polypeptide(L)'
;PKPVQDDYMAQRLAQETRRAEQAQLDNLLRQEGARAAAAGDVDRYRAAIAAKVRGNLLRPPGLIGNPEAVFEVDQLPSGEVLNVRLKRSSGVPALDDAIERAIRRSSPLPLPDNRSLFQRSLELKFRPLADD
;
A
#
# COMPACT_ATOMS: atom_id res chain seq x y z
N PRO A 1 18.81 -6.33 -64.32
CA PRO A 1 18.76 -5.42 -63.15
C PRO A 1 17.45 -5.58 -62.35
N LYS A 2 17.49 -6.20 -61.17
CA LYS A 2 16.35 -6.19 -60.23
C LYS A 2 16.75 -5.78 -58.80
N PRO A 3 17.28 -4.56 -58.57
CA PRO A 3 17.62 -4.10 -57.21
C PRO A 3 16.45 -3.43 -56.46
N VAL A 4 15.32 -3.11 -57.12
CA VAL A 4 14.24 -2.28 -56.52
C VAL A 4 13.31 -3.03 -55.56
N GLN A 5 13.19 -4.35 -55.65
CA GLN A 5 12.30 -5.14 -54.79
C GLN A 5 12.91 -5.41 -53.40
N ASP A 6 14.23 -5.58 -53.33
CA ASP A 6 14.97 -5.81 -52.08
C ASP A 6 14.95 -4.58 -51.17
N ASP A 7 15.19 -3.40 -51.73
CA ASP A 7 15.20 -2.12 -50.99
C ASP A 7 13.82 -1.79 -50.39
N TYR A 8 12.74 -2.05 -51.15
CA TYR A 8 11.36 -1.87 -50.69
C TYR A 8 11.00 -2.82 -49.54
N MET A 9 11.44 -4.09 -49.62
CA MET A 9 11.26 -5.06 -48.55
C MET A 9 12.04 -4.67 -47.30
N ALA A 10 13.28 -4.21 -47.44
CA ALA A 10 14.10 -3.75 -46.33
C ALA A 10 13.48 -2.54 -45.61
N GLN A 11 12.95 -1.56 -46.35
CA GLN A 11 12.26 -0.39 -45.77
C GLN A 11 10.98 -0.79 -45.02
N ARG A 12 10.18 -1.71 -45.56
CA ARG A 12 8.98 -2.23 -44.89
C ARG A 12 9.32 -2.92 -43.58
N LEU A 13 10.35 -3.78 -43.59
CA LEU A 13 10.79 -4.50 -42.39
C LEU A 13 11.27 -3.52 -41.30
N ALA A 14 12.08 -2.52 -41.68
CA ALA A 14 12.57 -1.49 -40.77
C ALA A 14 11.44 -0.61 -40.18
N GLN A 15 10.37 -0.38 -40.94
CA GLN A 15 9.21 0.37 -40.46
C GLN A 15 8.37 -0.47 -39.49
N GLU A 16 8.26 -1.78 -39.75
CA GLU A 16 7.50 -2.72 -38.93
C GLU A 16 8.19 -2.98 -37.59
N THR A 17 9.52 -3.17 -37.57
CA THR A 17 10.29 -3.25 -36.32
C THR A 17 10.17 -1.99 -35.49
N ARG A 18 10.34 -0.80 -36.08
CA ARG A 18 10.17 0.47 -35.34
C ARG A 18 8.78 0.61 -34.72
N ARG A 19 7.72 0.19 -35.43
CA ARG A 19 6.35 0.19 -34.90
C ARG A 19 6.19 -0.82 -33.76
N ALA A 20 6.75 -2.02 -33.91
CA ALA A 20 6.71 -3.04 -32.86
C ALA A 20 7.45 -2.56 -31.60
N GLU A 21 8.64 -1.98 -31.76
CA GLU A 21 9.44 -1.40 -30.67
C GLU A 21 8.67 -0.26 -29.97
N GLN A 22 8.06 0.66 -30.73
CA GLN A 22 7.23 1.72 -30.17
C GLN A 22 6.02 1.18 -29.40
N ALA A 23 5.33 0.18 -29.94
CA ALA A 23 4.18 -0.45 -29.27
C ALA A 23 4.61 -1.18 -27.99
N GLN A 24 5.76 -1.83 -28.00
CA GLN A 24 6.32 -2.47 -26.80
C GLN A 24 6.67 -1.43 -25.73
N LEU A 25 7.34 -0.34 -26.10
CA LEU A 25 7.67 0.76 -25.20
C LEU A 25 6.41 1.40 -24.59
N ASP A 26 5.39 1.70 -25.40
CA ASP A 26 4.10 2.24 -24.92
C ASP A 26 3.41 1.28 -23.95
N ASN A 27 3.42 -0.03 -24.22
CA ASN A 27 2.86 -1.03 -23.31
C ASN A 27 3.64 -1.09 -21.98
N LEU A 28 4.97 -1.05 -22.02
CA LEU A 28 5.83 -0.99 -20.83
C LEU A 28 5.51 0.25 -19.98
N LEU A 29 5.47 1.43 -20.60
CA LEU A 29 5.16 2.71 -19.94
C LEU A 29 3.76 2.69 -19.29
N ARG A 30 2.74 2.15 -19.98
CA ARG A 30 1.39 1.99 -19.40
C ARG A 30 1.38 1.05 -18.21
N GLN A 31 2.10 -0.08 -18.29
CA GLN A 31 2.19 -1.03 -17.18
C GLN A 31 2.92 -0.43 -15.98
N GLU A 32 4.01 0.31 -16.18
CA GLU A 32 4.71 1.03 -15.12
C GLU A 32 3.82 2.09 -14.47
N GLY A 33 3.11 2.89 -15.27
CA GLY A 33 2.16 3.89 -14.76
C GLY A 33 1.04 3.27 -13.92
N ALA A 34 0.47 2.15 -14.36
CA ALA A 34 -0.55 1.42 -13.61
C ALA A 34 -0.02 0.84 -12.28
N ARG A 35 1.22 0.33 -12.27
CA ARG A 35 1.86 -0.17 -11.04
C ARG A 35 2.14 0.96 -10.05
N ALA A 36 2.65 2.10 -10.53
CA ALA A 36 2.93 3.25 -9.69
C ALA A 36 1.65 3.82 -9.05
N ALA A 37 0.56 3.90 -9.82
CA ALA A 37 -0.75 4.31 -9.30
C ALA A 37 -1.25 3.35 -8.21
N ALA A 38 -1.18 2.03 -8.46
CA ALA A 38 -1.60 1.02 -7.49
C ALA A 38 -0.77 1.05 -6.19
N ALA A 39 0.53 1.31 -6.28
CA ALA A 39 1.39 1.47 -5.10
C ALA A 39 0.95 2.69 -4.27
N GLY A 40 0.73 3.84 -4.91
CA GLY A 40 0.27 5.05 -4.23
C GLY A 40 -1.06 4.88 -3.51
N ASP A 41 -1.98 4.09 -4.07
CA ASP A 41 -3.27 3.79 -3.43
C ASP A 41 -3.12 2.91 -2.19
N VAL A 42 -2.17 1.97 -2.18
CA VAL A 42 -1.85 1.14 -1.00
C VAL A 42 -1.28 1.98 0.13
N ASP A 43 -0.33 2.87 -0.18
CA ASP A 43 0.30 3.73 0.82
C ASP A 43 -0.69 4.70 1.43
N ARG A 44 -1.56 5.32 0.61
CA ARG A 44 -2.65 6.18 1.08
C ARG A 44 -3.60 5.45 2.01
N TYR A 45 -3.96 4.21 1.66
CA TYR A 45 -4.83 3.38 2.48
C TYR A 45 -4.18 3.06 3.85
N ARG A 46 -2.91 2.65 3.85
CA ARG A 46 -2.15 2.39 5.09
C ARG A 46 -2.04 3.66 5.95
N ALA A 47 -1.71 4.80 5.33
CA ALA A 47 -1.61 6.08 6.01
C ALA A 47 -2.94 6.53 6.61
N ALA A 48 -4.06 6.33 5.91
CA ALA A 48 -5.39 6.64 6.42
C ALA A 48 -5.74 5.81 7.66
N ILE A 49 -5.45 4.51 7.64
CA ILE A 49 -5.63 3.63 8.82
C ILE A 49 -4.76 4.13 9.97
N ALA A 50 -3.47 4.35 9.72
CA ALA A 50 -2.52 4.79 10.74
C ALA A 50 -2.93 6.14 11.36
N ALA A 51 -3.35 7.10 10.53
CA ALA A 51 -3.84 8.40 10.99
C ALA A 51 -5.09 8.27 11.87
N LYS A 52 -6.06 7.42 11.47
CA LYS A 52 -7.27 7.20 12.27
C LYS A 52 -6.96 6.58 13.63
N VAL A 53 -6.07 5.59 13.66
CA VAL A 53 -5.65 4.94 14.92
C VAL A 53 -4.85 5.91 15.79
N ARG A 54 -3.89 6.66 15.22
CA ARG A 54 -3.14 7.69 15.95
C ARG A 54 -4.06 8.75 16.56
N GLY A 55 -5.11 9.19 15.85
CA GLY A 55 -6.10 10.14 16.37
C GLY A 55 -6.90 9.62 17.58
N ASN A 56 -7.06 8.30 17.70
CA ASN A 56 -7.72 7.65 18.82
C ASN A 56 -6.75 7.17 19.93
N LEU A 57 -5.44 7.33 19.73
CA LEU A 57 -4.42 6.85 20.65
C LEU A 57 -4.29 7.79 21.85
N LEU A 58 -4.72 7.30 23.03
CA LEU A 58 -4.41 7.96 24.29
C LEU A 58 -2.97 7.63 24.70
N ARG A 59 -2.04 8.53 24.40
CA ARG A 59 -0.63 8.36 24.74
C ARG A 59 -0.46 8.28 26.27
N PRO A 60 0.11 7.19 26.82
CA PRO A 60 0.40 7.11 28.24
C PRO A 60 1.52 8.10 28.64
N PRO A 61 1.44 8.74 29.82
CA PRO A 61 2.47 9.64 30.30
C PRO A 61 3.78 8.88 30.61
N GLY A 62 4.92 9.52 30.38
CA GLY A 62 6.23 8.93 30.70
C GLY A 62 6.75 7.93 29.67
N LEU A 63 6.27 7.97 28.42
CA LEU A 63 6.82 7.14 27.36
C LEU A 63 8.25 7.58 27.03
N ILE A 64 9.22 6.68 27.21
CA ILE A 64 10.64 6.93 26.93
C ILE A 64 11.01 6.19 25.63
N GLY A 65 11.56 6.92 24.65
CA GLY A 65 11.97 6.37 23.36
C GLY A 65 10.81 6.12 22.38
N ASN A 66 11.07 5.36 21.32
CA ASN A 66 10.11 5.02 20.26
C ASN A 66 9.81 3.50 20.23
N PRO A 67 9.18 2.96 21.27
CA PRO A 67 8.93 1.53 21.35
C PRO A 67 7.93 1.10 20.26
N GLU A 68 8.22 0.00 19.55
CA GLU A 68 7.43 -0.49 18.41
C GLU A 68 6.53 -1.64 18.84
N ALA A 69 5.22 -1.50 18.66
CA ALA A 69 4.28 -2.62 18.74
C ALA A 69 3.79 -3.03 17.35
N VAL A 70 3.55 -4.32 17.17
CA VAL A 70 2.95 -4.87 15.95
C VAL A 70 1.64 -5.57 16.30
N PHE A 71 0.57 -5.17 15.63
CA PHE A 71 -0.76 -5.73 15.81
C PHE A 71 -1.27 -6.35 14.50
N GLU A 72 -1.96 -7.47 14.63
CA GLU A 72 -2.75 -8.07 13.57
C GLU A 72 -4.22 -7.71 13.80
N VAL A 73 -4.85 -7.11 12.80
CA VAL A 73 -6.21 -6.59 12.87
C VAL A 73 -7.05 -7.28 11.81
N ASP A 74 -8.09 -7.99 12.24
CA ASP A 74 -9.09 -8.55 11.34
C ASP A 74 -10.24 -7.57 11.18
N GLN A 75 -10.65 -7.29 9.95
CA GLN A 75 -11.73 -6.37 9.61
C GLN A 75 -12.73 -6.95 8.61
N LEU A 76 -13.96 -6.46 8.66
CA LEU A 76 -15.01 -6.74 7.68
C LEU A 76 -14.81 -5.92 6.39
N PRO A 77 -15.45 -6.30 5.27
CA PRO A 77 -15.50 -5.49 4.05
C PRO A 77 -16.16 -4.11 4.23
N SER A 78 -16.86 -3.89 5.36
CA SER A 78 -17.39 -2.60 5.81
C SER A 78 -16.34 -1.72 6.51
N GLY A 79 -15.16 -2.25 6.82
CA GLY A 79 -14.12 -1.60 7.61
C GLY A 79 -14.24 -1.84 9.12
N GLU A 80 -15.31 -2.50 9.58
CA GLU A 80 -15.47 -2.79 11.01
C GLU A 80 -14.39 -3.74 11.53
N VAL A 81 -13.79 -3.38 12.66
CA VAL A 81 -12.76 -4.20 13.31
C VAL A 81 -13.42 -5.37 14.03
N LEU A 82 -13.08 -6.60 13.62
CA LEU A 82 -13.53 -7.84 14.26
C LEU A 82 -12.60 -8.27 15.39
N ASN A 83 -11.30 -8.27 15.12
CA ASN A 83 -10.31 -8.79 16.06
C ASN A 83 -9.05 -7.95 16.04
N VAL A 84 -8.38 -7.87 17.19
CA VAL A 84 -7.09 -7.20 17.35
C VAL A 84 -6.21 -8.13 18.17
N ARG A 85 -5.03 -8.46 17.64
CA ARG A 85 -4.08 -9.37 18.28
C ARG A 85 -2.71 -8.71 18.34
N LEU A 86 -2.08 -8.74 19.50
CA LEU A 86 -0.70 -8.29 19.66
C LEU A 86 0.26 -9.36 19.10
N LYS A 87 0.98 -9.04 18.03
CA LYS A 87 2.01 -9.90 17.43
C LYS A 87 3.37 -9.65 18.06
N ARG A 88 3.66 -8.39 18.38
CA ARG A 88 4.90 -7.96 19.06
C ARG A 88 4.57 -6.83 20.01
N SER A 89 4.88 -7.03 21.30
CA SER A 89 4.78 -5.99 22.33
C SER A 89 5.83 -4.89 22.09
N SER A 90 5.45 -3.65 22.40
CA SER A 90 6.37 -2.52 22.47
C SER A 90 7.34 -2.58 23.66
N GLY A 91 7.14 -3.51 24.59
CA GLY A 91 7.84 -3.57 25.87
C GLY A 91 7.25 -2.65 26.94
N VAL A 92 6.21 -1.87 26.60
CA VAL A 92 5.45 -1.02 27.53
C VAL A 92 3.98 -1.44 27.49
N PRO A 93 3.50 -2.23 28.47
CA PRO A 93 2.12 -2.74 28.46
C PRO A 93 1.06 -1.65 28.36
N ALA A 94 1.27 -0.51 29.04
CA ALA A 94 0.36 0.62 28.98
C ALA A 94 0.23 1.24 27.57
N LEU A 95 1.30 1.16 26.76
CA LEU A 95 1.27 1.59 25.36
C LEU A 95 0.56 0.55 24.50
N ASP A 96 0.84 -0.74 24.69
CA ASP A 96 0.18 -1.82 23.95
C ASP A 96 -1.35 -1.77 24.17
N ASP A 97 -1.80 -1.63 25.42
CA ASP A 97 -3.22 -1.49 25.77
C ASP A 97 -3.84 -0.20 25.21
N ALA A 98 -3.07 0.89 25.15
CA ALA A 98 -3.53 2.13 24.53
C ALA A 98 -3.72 1.97 23.02
N ILE A 99 -2.78 1.30 22.34
CA ILE A 99 -2.84 1.04 20.90
C ILE A 99 -3.99 0.09 20.59
N GLU A 100 -4.16 -1.01 21.32
CA GLU A 100 -5.27 -1.94 21.10
C GLU A 100 -6.62 -1.20 21.21
N ARG A 101 -6.80 -0.39 22.26
CA ARG A 101 -8.01 0.41 22.45
C ARG A 101 -8.21 1.41 21.32
N ALA A 102 -7.15 2.04 20.84
CA ALA A 102 -7.20 2.98 19.73
C ALA A 102 -7.62 2.31 18.42
N ILE A 103 -7.10 1.11 18.13
CA ILE A 103 -7.49 0.30 16.96
C ILE A 103 -8.98 -0.03 17.04
N ARG A 104 -9.45 -0.54 18.18
CA ARG A 104 -10.87 -0.89 18.37
C ARG A 104 -11.79 0.33 18.22
N ARG A 105 -11.40 1.49 18.77
CA ARG A 105 -12.12 2.77 18.63
C ARG A 105 -12.11 3.33 17.21
N SER A 106 -11.15 2.90 16.39
CA SER A 106 -11.06 3.34 15.00
C SER A 106 -12.03 2.62 14.08
N SER A 107 -12.83 1.67 14.60
CA SER A 107 -13.90 1.02 13.86
C SER A 107 -15.01 2.02 13.47
N PRO A 108 -15.46 2.04 12.20
CA PRO A 108 -14.91 1.29 11.06
C PRO A 108 -13.62 1.93 10.54
N LEU A 109 -12.61 1.14 10.22
CA LEU A 109 -11.39 1.59 9.56
C LEU A 109 -11.71 2.20 8.18
N PRO A 110 -10.94 3.21 7.72
CA PRO A 110 -11.14 3.77 6.40
C PRO A 110 -10.98 2.65 5.36
N LEU A 111 -11.77 2.69 4.29
CA LEU A 111 -11.68 1.72 3.21
C LEU A 111 -10.77 2.24 2.10
N PRO A 112 -10.06 1.37 1.36
CA PRO A 112 -9.30 1.80 0.20
C PRO A 112 -10.25 2.24 -0.92
N ASP A 113 -9.88 3.26 -1.68
CA ASP A 113 -10.63 3.68 -2.88
C ASP A 113 -10.78 2.52 -3.88
N ASN A 114 -9.72 1.73 -4.02
CA ASN A 114 -9.74 0.51 -4.81
C ASN A 114 -10.04 -0.71 -3.91
N ARG A 115 -11.24 -1.29 -4.09
CA ARG A 115 -11.71 -2.51 -3.39
C ARG A 115 -10.72 -3.68 -3.48
N SER A 116 -9.94 -3.80 -4.56
CA SER A 116 -8.95 -4.87 -4.73
C SER A 116 -7.79 -4.79 -3.75
N LEU A 117 -7.57 -3.62 -3.11
CA LEU A 117 -6.55 -3.42 -2.08
C LEU A 117 -7.04 -3.78 -0.68
N PHE A 118 -8.35 -4.04 -0.53
CA PHE A 118 -8.92 -4.45 0.74
C PHE A 118 -8.31 -5.78 1.19
N GLN A 119 -7.80 -5.79 2.42
CA GLN A 119 -7.31 -7.00 3.08
C GLN A 119 -8.14 -7.23 4.33
N ARG A 120 -8.57 -8.48 4.52
CA ARG A 120 -9.33 -8.89 5.71
C ARG A 120 -8.46 -8.81 6.97
N SER A 121 -7.20 -9.19 6.87
CA SER A 121 -6.25 -9.17 7.97
C SER A 121 -5.14 -8.17 7.63
N LEU A 122 -4.92 -7.21 8.52
CA LEU A 122 -3.95 -6.13 8.38
C LEU A 122 -2.88 -6.26 9.46
N GLU A 123 -1.61 -6.19 9.07
CA GLU A 123 -0.52 -6.02 10.02
C GLU A 123 -0.22 -4.52 10.16
N LEU A 124 -0.45 -3.98 11.36
CA LEU A 124 -0.22 -2.58 11.68
C LEU A 124 0.96 -2.46 12.65
N LYS A 125 1.95 -1.65 12.25
CA LYS A 125 3.13 -1.34 13.05
C LYS A 125 2.96 0.04 13.64
N PHE A 126 2.93 0.12 14.96
CA PHE A 126 2.73 1.38 15.67
C PHE A 126 4.01 1.80 16.37
N ARG A 127 4.45 3.01 16.02
CA ARG A 127 5.58 3.70 16.61
C ARG A 127 5.11 5.08 17.07
N PRO A 128 5.06 5.38 18.38
CA PRO A 128 4.43 6.59 18.91
C PRO A 128 5.19 7.89 18.60
N LEU A 129 6.46 7.80 18.16
CA LEU A 129 7.29 8.95 17.78
C LEU A 129 7.69 8.97 16.30
N ALA A 130 7.44 7.92 15.52
CA ALA A 130 7.70 7.94 14.08
C ALA A 130 6.42 8.29 13.31
N ASP A 131 6.48 9.43 12.63
CA ASP A 131 5.60 9.75 11.50
C ASP A 131 6.10 8.89 10.33
N ASP A 132 5.35 7.83 10.05
CA ASP A 132 5.49 6.99 8.86
C ASP A 132 4.08 6.92 8.26
#